data_AF-A0A9X3F317-F1
#
_entry.id   AF-A0A9X3F317-F1
#
_cell.length_a   1.000
_cell.length_b   1.000
_cell.length_c   1.000
_cell.angle_alpha   90.00
_cell.angle_beta   90.00
_cell.angle_gamma   90.00
#
_symmetry.space_group_name_H-M   'P 1'
#
loop_
_entity.id
_entity.type
_entity.pdbx_description
1 polymer ?
#
loop_
_entity_poly.entity_id
_entity_poly.type
_entity_poly.pdbx_seq_one_letter_code
_entity_poly.pdbx_strand_id
1 'polypeptide(L)'
;MSLFLAPAIVALYRNTSAEIDRFPELGALLFERGPAAMHAAMAEYLRRWHDLGALNLPDVHAAGVQFFLLCKGDLAVRSQFGVLPDPLEPAIVATVQRAVHVFLAAYGAAQPTATPEHQA
;
A
#
# COMPACT_ATOMS: atom_id res chain seq x y z
N MET A 1 2.36 -3.13 8.04
CA MET A 1 1.39 -2.13 8.53
C MET A 1 1.71 -1.61 9.93
N SER A 2 2.00 -2.47 10.90
CA SER A 2 2.34 -2.10 12.28
C SER A 2 3.48 -1.05 12.41
N LEU A 3 4.55 -1.16 11.62
CA LEU A 3 5.66 -0.19 11.64
C LEU A 3 5.21 1.25 11.27
N PHE A 4 4.32 1.39 10.28
CA PHE A 4 3.89 2.72 9.81
C PHE A 4 2.99 3.45 10.82
N LEU A 5 2.21 2.69 11.59
CA LEU A 5 1.33 3.22 12.63
C LEU A 5 2.02 3.36 13.99
N ALA A 6 3.31 3.01 14.08
CA ALA A 6 4.08 3.15 15.31
C ALA A 6 4.12 4.64 15.75
N PRO A 7 3.91 4.94 17.05
CA PRO A 7 3.85 6.32 17.53
C PRO A 7 5.05 7.19 17.12
N ALA A 8 6.26 6.64 17.15
CA ALA A 8 7.48 7.34 16.76
C ALA A 8 7.50 7.73 15.27
N ILE A 9 7.01 6.84 14.39
CA ILE A 9 6.92 7.14 12.95
C ILE A 9 5.84 8.20 12.71
N VAL A 10 4.67 8.06 13.34
CA VAL A 10 3.60 9.06 13.21
C VAL A 10 4.07 10.44 13.67
N ALA A 11 4.76 10.52 14.82
CA ALA A 11 5.34 11.77 15.32
C ALA A 11 6.37 12.37 14.36
N LEU A 12 7.25 11.54 13.78
CA LEU A 12 8.22 11.98 12.78
C LEU A 12 7.53 12.64 11.57
N TYR A 13 6.48 12.02 11.02
CA TYR A 13 5.74 12.57 9.89
C TYR A 13 5.06 13.90 10.25
N ARG A 14 4.39 13.98 11.41
CA ARG A 14 3.73 15.22 11.86
C ARG A 14 4.71 16.37 12.06
N ASN A 15 5.79 16.12 12.79
CA ASN A 15 6.78 17.14 13.11
C ASN A 15 7.50 17.62 11.85
N THR A 16 7.84 16.70 10.95
CA THR A 16 8.44 17.06 9.66
C THR A 16 7.46 17.90 8.84
N SER A 17 6.19 17.48 8.75
CA SER A 17 5.17 18.19 7.96
C SER A 17 4.93 19.62 8.43
N ALA A 18 4.99 19.86 9.74
CA ALA A 18 4.88 21.20 10.32
C ALA A 18 6.03 22.14 9.94
N GLU A 19 7.16 21.59 9.50
CA GLU A 19 8.38 22.33 9.20
C GLU A 19 8.68 22.44 7.69
N ILE A 20 7.94 21.76 6.81
CA ILE A 20 8.24 21.71 5.36
C ILE A 20 8.20 23.10 4.72
N ASP A 21 7.29 23.99 5.13
CA ASP A 21 7.23 25.35 4.59
C ASP A 21 8.50 26.16 4.92
N ARG A 22 9.17 25.82 6.02
CA ARG A 22 10.43 26.45 6.46
C ARG A 22 11.68 25.74 5.94
N PHE A 23 11.63 24.41 5.85
CA PHE A 23 12.72 23.54 5.43
C PHE A 23 12.23 22.50 4.41
N PRO A 24 12.03 22.89 3.14
CA PRO A 24 11.49 22.00 2.10
C PRO A 24 12.32 20.72 1.88
N GLU A 25 13.63 20.79 2.12
CA GLU A 25 14.57 19.68 2.03
C GLU A 25 14.22 18.52 2.97
N LEU A 26 13.57 18.79 4.11
CA LEU A 26 13.13 17.74 5.03
C LEU A 26 12.03 16.87 4.41
N GLY A 27 11.12 17.48 3.64
CA GLY A 27 10.07 16.76 2.94
C GLY A 27 10.63 15.82 1.89
N ALA A 28 11.57 16.31 1.07
CA ALA A 28 12.27 15.50 0.06
C ALA A 28 13.02 14.33 0.71
N LEU A 29 13.82 14.60 1.75
CA LEU A 29 14.59 13.59 2.45
C LEU A 29 13.70 12.52 3.10
N LEU A 30 12.59 12.93 3.72
CA LEU A 30 11.64 12.01 4.33
C LEU A 30 10.96 11.13 3.27
N PHE A 31 10.58 11.71 2.13
CA PHE A 31 9.97 10.96 1.03
C PHE A 31 10.93 9.92 0.43
N GLU A 32 12.15 10.35 0.11
CA GLU A 32 13.19 9.52 -0.51
C GLU A 32 13.60 8.35 0.39
N ARG A 33 13.85 8.62 1.68
CA ARG A 33 14.32 7.60 2.64
C ARG A 33 13.22 6.76 3.26
N GLY A 34 11.95 7.14 3.08
CA GLY A 34 10.81 6.45 3.65
C GLY A 34 9.88 5.86 2.57
N PRO A 35 8.81 6.57 2.17
CA PRO A 35 7.83 6.10 1.21
C PRO A 35 8.40 5.57 -0.10
N ALA A 36 9.36 6.28 -0.73
CA ALA A 36 9.89 5.90 -2.03
C ALA A 36 10.56 4.51 -2.00
N ALA A 37 11.40 4.25 -0.99
CA ALA A 37 12.02 2.95 -0.81
C ALA A 37 10.98 1.83 -0.60
N MET A 38 9.91 2.11 0.15
CA MET A 38 8.83 1.15 0.38
C MET A 38 8.00 0.87 -0.88
N HIS A 39 7.74 1.90 -1.68
CA HIS A 39 7.06 1.77 -2.98
C HIS A 39 7.87 0.90 -3.94
N ALA A 40 9.18 1.14 -4.04
CA ALA A 40 10.07 0.35 -4.87
C ALA A 40 10.11 -1.12 -4.44
N ALA A 41 10.20 -1.39 -3.13
CA ALA A 41 10.15 -2.74 -2.59
C ALA A 41 8.81 -3.45 -2.90
N MET A 42 7.69 -2.73 -2.83
CA MET A 42 6.38 -3.28 -3.14
C MET A 42 6.22 -3.58 -4.64
N ALA A 43 6.67 -2.67 -5.50
CA ALA A 43 6.67 -2.87 -6.95
C ALA A 43 7.47 -4.12 -7.32
N GLU A 44 8.68 -4.27 -6.77
CA GLU A 44 9.55 -5.42 -7.03
C GLU A 44 8.93 -6.74 -6.53
N TYR A 45 8.23 -6.71 -5.40
CA TYR A 45 7.49 -7.87 -4.92
C TYR A 45 6.35 -8.28 -5.87
N LEU A 46 5.56 -7.31 -6.35
CA LEU A 46 4.44 -7.56 -7.25
C LEU A 46 4.89 -7.94 -8.67
N ARG A 47 6.05 -7.46 -9.12
CA ARG A 47 6.65 -7.81 -10.41
C ARG A 47 6.73 -9.32 -10.60
N ARG A 48 7.16 -10.05 -9.57
CA ARG A 48 7.27 -11.52 -9.62
C ARG A 48 5.95 -12.19 -9.96
N TRP A 49 4.85 -11.69 -9.41
CA TRP A 49 3.51 -12.22 -9.68
C TRP A 49 3.00 -11.83 -11.07
N HIS A 50 3.40 -10.67 -11.56
CA HIS A 50 3.16 -10.29 -12.95
C HIS A 50 3.92 -11.19 -13.94
N ASP A 51 5.21 -11.42 -13.68
CA ASP A 51 6.08 -12.27 -14.51
C ASP A 51 5.57 -13.74 -14.55
N LEU A 52 4.90 -14.19 -13.48
CA LEU A 52 4.23 -15.50 -13.39
C LEU A 52 2.83 -15.52 -14.04
N GLY A 53 2.35 -14.40 -14.57
CA GLY A 53 1.02 -14.27 -15.17
C GLY A 53 -0.14 -14.31 -14.17
N ALA A 54 0.13 -14.23 -12.85
CA ALA A 54 -0.91 -14.19 -11.82
C ALA A 54 -1.53 -12.79 -11.66
N LEU A 55 -0.77 -11.74 -12.01
CA LEU A 55 -1.23 -10.36 -12.07
C LEU A 55 -0.99 -9.77 -13.45
N ASN A 56 -1.89 -8.91 -13.90
CA ASN A 56 -1.70 -8.08 -15.08
C ASN A 56 -1.39 -6.65 -14.65
N LEU A 57 -0.11 -6.26 -14.66
CA LEU A 57 0.37 -4.95 -14.17
C LEU A 57 0.99 -4.14 -15.33
N PRO A 58 0.22 -3.28 -16.03
CA PRO A 58 0.75 -2.46 -17.12
C PRO A 58 1.88 -1.51 -16.69
N ASP A 59 1.80 -1.03 -15.44
CA ASP A 59 2.86 -0.28 -14.77
C ASP A 59 3.04 -0.86 -13.36
N VAL A 60 4.11 -1.65 -13.20
CA VAL A 60 4.44 -2.35 -11.96
C VAL A 60 4.75 -1.36 -10.82
N HIS A 61 5.39 -0.24 -11.13
CA HIS A 61 5.73 0.76 -10.12
C HIS A 61 4.46 1.45 -9.61
N ALA A 62 3.60 1.92 -10.52
CA ALA A 62 2.32 2.52 -10.15
C ALA A 62 1.44 1.55 -9.36
N ALA A 63 1.36 0.29 -9.77
CA ALA A 63 0.62 -0.74 -9.04
C ALA A 63 1.20 -0.97 -7.61
N GLY A 64 2.52 -0.95 -7.45
CA GLY A 64 3.18 -1.02 -6.14
C GLY A 64 2.82 0.14 -5.22
N VAL A 65 2.84 1.37 -5.74
CA VAL A 65 2.40 2.56 -4.99
C VAL A 65 0.93 2.42 -4.58
N GLN A 66 0.05 2.06 -5.52
CA GLN A 66 -1.37 1.92 -5.26
C GLN A 66 -1.67 0.84 -4.21
N PHE A 67 -1.06 -0.34 -4.33
CA PHE A 67 -1.25 -1.41 -3.35
C PHE A 67 -0.79 -0.99 -1.95
N PHE A 68 0.35 -0.29 -1.87
CA PHE A 68 0.86 0.23 -0.61
C PHE A 68 -0.10 1.25 0.04
N LEU A 69 -0.65 2.17 -0.76
CA LEU A 69 -1.64 3.15 -0.28
C LEU A 69 -2.97 2.49 0.13
N LEU A 70 -3.43 1.49 -0.61
CA LEU A 70 -4.61 0.69 -0.24
C LEU A 70 -4.40 -0.03 1.10
N CYS A 71 -3.22 -0.64 1.30
CA CYS A 71 -2.88 -1.29 2.56
C CYS A 71 -2.90 -0.34 3.75
N LYS A 72 -2.52 0.93 3.53
CA LYS A 72 -2.58 1.99 4.53
C LYS A 72 -4.02 2.39 4.87
N GLY A 73 -4.86 2.54 3.84
CA GLY A 73 -6.25 2.97 3.98
C GLY A 73 -6.40 4.27 4.78
N ASP A 74 -7.54 4.43 5.44
CA ASP A 74 -7.83 5.59 6.28
C ASP A 74 -7.06 5.59 7.60
N LEU A 75 -6.50 4.45 8.03
CA LEU A 75 -5.66 4.36 9.24
C LEU A 75 -4.45 5.31 9.19
N ALA A 76 -3.91 5.57 7.99
CA ALA A 76 -2.84 6.54 7.83
C ALA A 76 -3.27 7.97 8.18
N VAL A 77 -4.45 8.37 7.75
CA VAL A 77 -5.00 9.70 8.05
C VAL A 77 -5.41 9.78 9.52
N ARG A 78 -6.05 8.74 10.05
CA ARG A 78 -6.41 8.64 11.47
C ARG A 78 -5.20 8.74 12.38
N SER A 79 -4.08 8.12 12.01
CA SER A 79 -2.84 8.23 12.77
C SER A 79 -2.33 9.68 12.80
N GLN A 80 -2.45 10.44 11.71
CA GLN A 80 -2.09 11.86 11.69
C GLN A 80 -2.99 12.73 12.57
N PHE A 81 -4.23 12.31 12.84
CA PHE A 81 -5.15 13.04 13.74
C PHE A 81 -5.25 12.46 15.15
N GLY A 82 -4.60 11.32 15.44
CA GLY A 82 -4.58 10.73 16.78
C GLY A 82 -5.88 10.01 17.14
N VAL A 83 -6.63 9.59 16.12
CA VAL A 83 -7.98 9.00 16.24
C VAL A 83 -7.98 7.56 15.71
N LEU A 84 -6.89 6.83 15.99
CA LEU A 84 -6.81 5.40 15.68
C LEU A 84 -7.82 4.62 16.54
N PRO A 85 -8.45 3.58 15.99
CA PRO A 85 -9.32 2.71 16.76
C PRO A 85 -8.54 1.91 17.79
N ASP A 86 -9.21 1.56 18.89
CA ASP A 86 -8.73 0.66 19.93
C ASP A 86 -9.78 -0.45 20.17
N PRO A 87 -9.45 -1.74 19.96
CA PRO A 87 -8.15 -2.28 19.54
C PRO A 87 -7.80 -2.02 18.07
N LEU A 88 -6.51 -1.75 17.80
CA LEU A 88 -6.02 -1.41 16.46
C LEU A 88 -5.88 -2.63 15.52
N GLU A 89 -5.50 -3.79 16.06
CA GLU A 89 -5.14 -4.96 15.25
C GLU A 89 -6.27 -5.42 14.31
N PRO A 90 -7.54 -5.55 14.76
CA PRO A 90 -8.63 -5.94 13.85
C PRO A 90 -8.84 -4.95 12.71
N ALA A 91 -8.63 -3.65 12.96
CA ALA A 91 -8.76 -2.62 11.94
C ALA A 91 -7.65 -2.71 10.88
N ILE A 92 -6.42 -3.05 11.30
CA ILE A 92 -5.31 -3.31 10.37
C ILE A 92 -5.64 -4.49 9.46
N VAL A 93 -6.04 -5.63 10.05
CA VAL A 93 -6.38 -6.85 9.30
C VAL A 93 -7.48 -6.58 8.28
N ALA A 94 -8.57 -5.93 8.71
CA ALA A 94 -9.70 -5.61 7.83
C ALA A 94 -9.30 -4.66 6.69
N THR A 95 -8.40 -3.69 6.96
CA THR A 95 -7.91 -2.75 5.94
C THR A 95 -7.08 -3.46 4.89
N VAL A 96 -6.16 -4.34 5.30
CA VAL A 96 -5.33 -5.12 4.37
C VAL A 96 -6.19 -6.08 3.53
N GLN A 97 -7.18 -6.73 4.13
CA GLN A 97 -8.10 -7.60 3.37
C GLN A 97 -8.86 -6.84 2.28
N ARG A 98 -9.39 -5.64 2.59
CA ARG A 98 -10.03 -4.79 1.59
C ARG A 98 -9.05 -4.34 0.51
N ALA A 99 -7.82 -3.98 0.89
CA ALA A 99 -6.78 -3.58 -0.05
C ALA A 99 -6.47 -4.69 -1.06
N VAL A 100 -6.29 -5.93 -0.58
CA VAL A 100 -6.06 -7.10 -1.44
C VAL A 100 -7.25 -7.35 -2.36
N HIS A 101 -8.48 -7.29 -1.84
CA HIS A 101 -9.69 -7.48 -2.65
C HIS A 101 -9.78 -6.47 -3.80
N VAL A 102 -9.63 -5.18 -3.51
CA VAL A 102 -9.66 -4.10 -4.52
C VAL A 102 -8.52 -4.27 -5.53
N PHE A 103 -7.31 -4.58 -5.05
CA PHE A 103 -6.15 -4.72 -5.91
C PHE A 103 -6.29 -5.91 -6.87
N LEU A 104 -6.76 -7.06 -6.39
CA LEU A 104 -6.99 -8.24 -7.23
C LEU A 104 -8.17 -8.05 -8.19
N ALA A 105 -9.19 -7.27 -7.82
CA ALA A 105 -10.26 -6.94 -8.75
C ALA A 105 -9.76 -6.07 -9.92
N ALA A 106 -8.79 -5.19 -9.67
CA ALA A 106 -8.21 -4.33 -10.70
C ALA A 106 -7.14 -5.02 -11.54
N TYR A 107 -6.33 -5.89 -10.92
CA TYR A 107 -5.07 -6.39 -11.51
C TYR A 107 -4.93 -7.92 -11.52
N GLY A 108 -5.89 -8.66 -10.98
CA GLY A 108 -5.87 -10.11 -11.06
C GLY A 108 -5.90 -10.57 -12.52
N ALA A 109 -5.08 -11.55 -12.87
CA ALA A 109 -5.19 -12.17 -14.18
C ALA A 109 -6.56 -12.85 -14.32
N ALA A 110 -7.20 -12.69 -15.48
CA ALA A 110 -8.38 -13.46 -15.80
C ALA A 110 -8.02 -14.94 -15.67
N GLN A 111 -8.76 -15.68 -14.83
CA GLN A 111 -8.65 -17.13 -14.84
C GLN A 111 -8.94 -17.58 -16.28
N PRO A 112 -8.16 -18.50 -16.85
CA PRO A 112 -8.58 -19.17 -18.07
C PRO A 112 -9.97 -19.74 -17.76
N THR A 113 -11.01 -19.19 -18.40
CA THR A 113 -12.34 -19.78 -18.36
C THR A 113 -12.15 -21.23 -18.79
N ALA A 114 -12.33 -22.17 -17.86
CA ALA A 114 -12.39 -23.57 -18.21
C ALA A 114 -13.51 -23.69 -19.25
N THR A 115 -13.13 -23.97 -20.50
CA THR A 115 -14.09 -24.26 -21.56
C THR A 115 -14.99 -25.38 -21.04
N PRO A 116 -16.32 -25.21 -21.01
CA PRO A 116 -17.20 -26.31 -20.65
C PRO A 116 -16.95 -27.42 -21.67
N GLU A 117 -16.36 -28.54 -21.24
CA GLU A 117 -16.33 -29.76 -22.05
C GLU A 117 -17.79 -30.13 -22.30
N HIS A 118 -18.28 -29.78 -23.49
CA HIS A 118 -19.54 -30.29 -24.02
C HIS A 118 -19.32 -31.78 -24.28
N GLN A 119 -19.73 -32.62 -23.32
CA GLN A 119 -19.83 -34.05 -23.51
C GLN A 119 -20.91 -34.31 -24.57
N ALA A 120 -20.47 -34.80 -25.73
CA ALA A 120 -21.29 -35.38 -26.78
C ALA A 120 -21.31 -36.91 -26.63
#